data_AF-A0A9W7T724-F1
#
_entry.id   AF-A0A9W7T724-F1
#
_cell.length_a   1.000
_cell.length_b   1.000
_cell.length_c   1.000
_cell.angle_alpha   90.00
_cell.angle_beta   90.00
_cell.angle_gamma   90.00
#
_symmetry.space_group_name_H-M   'P 1'
#
loop_
_entity.id
_entity.type
_entity.pdbx_description
1 polymer ?
#
loop_
_entity_poly.entity_id
_entity_poly.type
_entity_poly.pdbx_seq_one_letter_code
_entity_poly.pdbx_strand_id
1 'polypeptide(L)'
;MDLKTESDDNLDCERPAPIEVFASRSTLHGISHVFSYERHCVKRFIWILFFLGSFSFLVMVCVDRIKFYFQYPHVTKLDEVTAHTMTFPAVTFCNLNAFRFDSVSRNDLYHAGELLALLNGRYEIRDTHLVEDSVLKTLKERADFSSFKARPFNMREFYDRAGHDIKEMLLSCYYRGAECSAEDFKVVRKLHPQGSLIPRAGIRLAGEWSYGKML
;
A
#
# COMPACT_ATOMS: atom_id res chain seq x y z
N MET A 1 -58.04 84.78 9.31
CA MET A 1 -58.82 83.82 8.50
C MET A 1 -58.04 83.69 7.19
N ASP A 2 -57.32 82.63 6.89
CA ASP A 2 -57.37 81.27 7.41
C ASP A 2 -56.01 80.58 7.37
N LEU A 3 -55.71 79.88 8.47
CA LEU A 3 -54.74 78.81 8.56
C LEU A 3 -55.29 77.57 7.84
N LYS A 4 -54.50 76.94 6.97
CA LYS A 4 -54.43 75.46 6.90
C LYS A 4 -53.16 75.01 6.18
N THR A 5 -52.10 74.68 6.91
CA THR A 5 -51.73 73.34 7.44
C THR A 5 -50.96 72.53 6.41
N GLU A 6 -49.66 72.35 6.67
CA GLU A 6 -48.84 71.31 6.05
C GLU A 6 -49.44 69.93 6.35
N SER A 7 -49.47 69.07 5.34
CA SER A 7 -49.55 67.63 5.55
C SER A 7 -48.60 66.95 4.57
N ASP A 8 -47.53 66.43 5.18
CA ASP A 8 -46.69 65.33 4.72
C ASP A 8 -47.50 64.20 4.06
N ASP A 9 -46.75 63.33 3.36
CA ASP A 9 -47.13 62.05 2.74
C ASP A 9 -47.36 62.09 1.23
N ASN A 10 -46.29 61.87 0.48
CA ASN A 10 -46.23 60.68 -0.37
C ASN A 10 -44.78 60.19 -0.40
N LEU A 11 -44.53 59.09 0.34
CA LEU A 11 -43.47 58.14 0.02
C LEU A 11 -43.62 57.75 -1.46
N ASP A 12 -42.85 58.37 -2.35
CA ASP A 12 -42.55 57.76 -3.63
C ASP A 12 -41.64 56.57 -3.33
N CYS A 13 -42.28 55.43 -3.08
CA CYS A 13 -41.65 54.13 -3.12
C CYS A 13 -41.02 54.01 -4.52
N GLU A 14 -39.71 54.22 -4.60
CA GLU A 14 -38.92 54.18 -5.83
C GLU A 14 -39.25 52.87 -6.55
N ARG A 15 -40.09 52.95 -7.60
CA ARG A 15 -40.55 51.76 -8.30
C ARG A 15 -39.31 51.02 -8.80
N PRO A 16 -39.11 49.75 -8.44
CA PRO A 16 -37.95 49.01 -8.92
C PRO A 16 -37.96 49.04 -10.46
N ALA A 17 -36.79 49.31 -11.04
CA ALA A 17 -36.64 49.38 -12.48
C ALA A 17 -37.23 48.11 -13.13
N PRO A 18 -37.94 48.24 -14.27
CA PRO A 18 -38.54 47.11 -14.97
C PRO A 18 -37.51 46.00 -15.26
N ILE A 19 -37.91 44.74 -15.10
CA ILE A 19 -37.06 43.56 -15.30
C ILE A 19 -36.45 43.50 -16.70
N GLU A 20 -37.08 44.14 -17.67
CA GLU A 20 -36.66 44.30 -19.06
C GLU A 20 -35.39 45.16 -19.19
N VAL A 21 -35.25 46.20 -18.36
CA VAL A 21 -34.05 47.05 -18.30
C VAL A 21 -32.87 46.27 -17.73
N PHE A 22 -33.13 45.36 -16.78
CA PHE A 22 -32.11 44.45 -16.27
C PHE A 22 -31.73 43.39 -17.30
N ALA A 23 -32.71 42.75 -17.95
CA ALA A 23 -32.48 41.71 -18.93
C ALA A 23 -31.73 42.20 -20.18
N SER A 24 -31.96 43.46 -20.59
CA SER A 24 -31.24 44.08 -21.71
C SER A 24 -29.80 44.50 -21.36
N ARG A 25 -29.48 44.70 -20.08
CA ARG A 25 -28.14 45.06 -19.59
C ARG A 25 -27.34 43.86 -19.07
N SER A 26 -27.95 42.67 -19.01
CA SER A 26 -27.32 41.45 -18.53
C SER A 26 -26.39 40.83 -19.59
N THR A 27 -25.33 40.15 -19.13
CA THR A 27 -24.43 39.35 -19.99
C THR A 27 -24.98 37.95 -20.29
N LEU A 28 -26.11 37.59 -19.68
CA LEU A 28 -26.75 36.30 -19.88
C LEU A 28 -27.39 36.23 -21.27
N HIS A 29 -26.78 35.47 -22.17
CA HIS A 29 -27.25 35.36 -23.54
C HIS A 29 -28.66 34.73 -23.57
N GLY A 30 -29.57 35.34 -24.33
CA GLY A 30 -30.96 34.89 -24.46
C GLY A 30 -31.95 35.55 -23.47
N ILE A 31 -31.50 36.11 -22.33
CA ILE A 31 -32.42 36.74 -21.37
C ILE A 31 -33.05 38.02 -21.93
N SER A 32 -32.29 38.79 -22.73
CA SER A 32 -32.79 39.99 -23.41
C SER A 32 -33.91 39.67 -24.40
N HIS A 33 -33.85 38.52 -25.08
CA HIS A 33 -34.89 38.06 -26.02
C HIS A 33 -36.11 37.47 -25.33
N VAL A 34 -35.95 36.91 -24.12
CA VAL A 34 -37.05 36.39 -23.29
C VAL A 34 -37.90 37.52 -22.68
N PHE A 35 -37.27 38.66 -22.35
CA PHE A 35 -37.92 39.83 -21.74
C PHE A 35 -38.05 41.03 -22.70
N SER A 36 -37.98 40.80 -24.02
CA SER A 36 -38.19 41.87 -25.00
C SER A 36 -39.66 42.30 -25.11
N TYR A 37 -39.90 43.58 -25.37
CA TYR A 37 -41.22 44.20 -25.55
C TYR A 37 -41.79 43.89 -26.95
N GLU A 38 -42.02 42.62 -27.28
CA GLU A 38 -42.65 42.23 -28.55
C GLU A 38 -44.08 41.67 -28.35
N ARG A 39 -45.01 42.09 -29.22
CA ARG A 39 -46.42 41.65 -29.23
C ARG A 39 -46.62 40.17 -29.62
N HIS A 40 -45.57 39.51 -30.11
CA HIS A 40 -45.62 38.15 -30.66
C HIS A 40 -45.22 37.08 -29.62
N CYS A 41 -46.21 36.54 -28.90
CA CYS A 41 -46.02 35.52 -27.86
C CYS A 41 -45.25 34.27 -28.33
N VAL A 42 -45.34 33.90 -29.61
CA VAL A 42 -44.69 32.70 -30.17
C VAL A 42 -43.16 32.81 -30.18
N LYS A 43 -42.60 33.96 -30.59
CA LYS A 43 -41.15 34.17 -30.61
C LYS A 43 -40.58 34.12 -29.19
N ARG A 44 -41.27 34.74 -28.24
CA ARG A 44 -40.92 34.72 -26.82
C ARG A 44 -40.92 33.30 -26.27
N PHE A 45 -41.94 32.50 -26.60
CA PHE A 45 -42.01 31.10 -26.18
C PHE A 45 -40.84 30.26 -26.74
N ILE A 46 -40.49 30.44 -28.01
CA ILE A 46 -39.34 29.77 -28.64
C ILE A 46 -38.03 30.14 -27.93
N TRP A 47 -37.81 31.42 -27.63
CA TRP A 47 -36.61 31.86 -26.91
C TRP A 47 -36.56 31.33 -25.47
N ILE A 48 -37.70 31.25 -24.77
CA ILE A 48 -37.79 30.64 -23.45
C ILE A 48 -37.42 29.15 -23.52
N LEU A 49 -37.95 28.42 -24.50
CA LEU A 49 -37.63 27.00 -24.68
C LEU A 49 -36.14 26.78 -24.93
N PHE A 50 -35.52 27.55 -25.83
CA PHE A 50 -34.09 27.43 -26.09
C PHE A 50 -33.23 27.82 -24.90
N PHE A 51 -33.59 28.90 -24.21
CA PHE A 51 -32.89 29.35 -23.01
C PHE A 51 -32.97 28.29 -21.89
N LEU A 52 -34.15 27.76 -21.61
CA LEU A 52 -34.36 26.75 -20.57
C LEU A 52 -33.73 25.41 -20.95
N GLY A 53 -33.79 25.03 -22.22
CA GLY A 53 -33.13 23.85 -22.76
C GLY A 53 -31.60 23.94 -22.64
N SER A 54 -31.01 25.07 -23.03
CA SER A 54 -29.57 25.32 -22.90
C SER A 54 -29.12 25.31 -21.44
N PHE A 55 -29.88 25.96 -20.55
CA PHE A 55 -29.58 25.98 -19.12
C PHE A 55 -29.67 24.58 -18.49
N SER A 56 -30.71 23.81 -18.82
CA SER A 56 -30.88 22.44 -18.30
C SER A 56 -29.77 21.52 -18.78
N PHE A 57 -29.38 21.63 -20.06
CA PHE A 57 -28.26 20.87 -20.61
C PHE A 57 -26.93 21.24 -19.94
N LEU A 58 -26.69 22.53 -19.69
CA LEU A 58 -25.53 23.01 -18.95
C LEU A 58 -25.47 22.40 -17.54
N VAL A 59 -26.58 22.47 -16.79
CA VAL A 59 -26.65 21.90 -15.42
C VAL A 59 -26.39 20.40 -15.45
N MET A 60 -26.98 19.66 -16.41
CA MET A 60 -26.76 18.22 -16.56
C MET A 60 -25.28 17.88 -16.77
N VAL A 61 -24.60 18.56 -17.70
CA VAL A 61 -23.16 18.34 -17.98
C VAL A 61 -22.29 18.74 -16.80
N CYS A 62 -22.60 19.84 -16.12
CA CYS A 62 -21.88 20.27 -14.92
C CYS A 62 -21.99 19.23 -13.79
N VAL A 63 -23.18 18.70 -13.53
CA VAL A 63 -23.38 17.65 -12.51
C VAL A 63 -22.62 16.37 -12.87
N ASP A 64 -22.66 15.95 -14.14
CA ASP A 64 -21.90 14.78 -14.62
C ASP A 64 -20.40 14.96 -14.39
N ARG A 65 -19.84 16.12 -14.75
CA ARG A 65 -18.42 16.42 -14.58
C ARG A 65 -18.01 16.54 -13.12
N ILE A 66 -18.85 17.13 -12.26
CA ILE A 66 -18.62 17.19 -10.81
C ILE A 66 -18.61 15.78 -10.20
N LYS A 67 -19.58 14.93 -10.57
CA LYS A 67 -19.61 13.52 -10.12
C LYS A 67 -18.35 12.78 -10.57
N PHE A 68 -17.95 12.95 -11.84
CA PHE A 68 -16.73 12.34 -12.37
C PHE A 68 -15.47 12.84 -11.67
N TYR A 69 -15.38 14.13 -11.35
CA TYR A 69 -14.27 14.70 -10.57
C TYR A 69 -14.17 14.05 -9.18
N PHE A 70 -15.29 13.90 -8.48
CA PHE A 70 -15.34 13.25 -7.15
C PHE A 70 -15.22 11.73 -7.18
N GLN A 71 -15.19 11.09 -8.36
CA GLN A 71 -14.80 9.69 -8.49
C GLN A 71 -13.26 9.51 -8.45
N TYR A 72 -12.50 10.61 -8.48
CA TYR A 72 -11.03 10.62 -8.48
C TYR A 72 -10.41 9.63 -9.50
N PRO A 73 -10.83 9.66 -10.78
CA PRO A 73 -10.24 8.79 -11.79
C PRO A 73 -8.79 9.22 -12.05
N HIS A 74 -7.89 8.23 -12.16
CA HIS A 74 -6.49 8.45 -12.50
C HIS A 74 -6.14 7.62 -13.73
N VAL A 75 -5.20 8.12 -14.53
CA VAL A 75 -4.63 7.40 -15.67
C VAL A 75 -3.14 7.21 -15.42
N THR A 76 -2.65 6.00 -15.61
CA THR A 76 -1.23 5.67 -15.44
C THR A 76 -0.54 5.72 -16.79
N LYS A 77 0.49 6.55 -16.91
CA LYS A 77 1.39 6.55 -18.06
C LYS A 77 2.59 5.67 -17.75
N LEU A 78 2.90 4.72 -18.63
CA LEU A 78 4.08 3.87 -18.53
C LEU A 78 5.13 4.40 -19.51
N ASP A 79 6.31 4.73 -18.98
CA ASP A 79 7.46 5.18 -19.75
C ASP A 79 8.67 4.31 -19.38
N GLU A 80 9.49 3.95 -20.37
CA GLU A 80 10.77 3.26 -20.15
C GLU A 80 11.90 4.25 -20.42
N VAL A 81 12.72 4.51 -19.41
CA VAL A 81 13.84 5.46 -19.50
C VAL A 81 15.13 4.73 -19.17
N THR A 82 16.10 4.80 -20.07
CA THR A 82 17.44 4.24 -19.84
C THR A 82 18.24 5.16 -18.93
N ALA A 83 18.57 4.67 -17.73
CA ALA A 83 19.43 5.38 -16.78
C ALA A 83 20.88 4.85 -16.84
N HIS A 84 21.86 5.75 -16.89
CA HIS A 84 23.29 5.37 -16.89
C HIS A 84 23.76 4.76 -15.56
N THR A 85 23.10 5.09 -14.45
CA THR A 85 23.38 4.55 -13.12
C THR A 85 22.08 4.19 -12.42
N MET A 86 22.00 2.97 -11.88
CA MET A 86 20.87 2.49 -11.11
C MET A 86 21.34 1.89 -9.80
N THR A 87 20.54 2.06 -8.74
CA THR A 87 20.78 1.44 -7.44
C THR A 87 20.54 -0.06 -7.55
N PHE A 88 21.54 -0.86 -7.19
CA PHE A 88 21.39 -2.32 -7.18
C PHE A 88 20.43 -2.74 -6.07
N PRO A 89 19.44 -3.61 -6.37
CA PRO A 89 18.43 -3.98 -5.38
C PRO A 89 19.03 -4.83 -4.26
N ALA A 90 18.36 -4.81 -3.11
CA ALA A 90 18.69 -5.73 -2.02
C ALA A 90 18.30 -7.16 -2.38
N VAL A 91 19.29 -8.04 -2.53
CA VAL A 91 19.07 -9.47 -2.77
C VAL A 91 18.92 -10.17 -1.42
N THR A 92 17.80 -10.86 -1.21
CA THR A 92 17.57 -11.67 0.00
C THR A 92 17.38 -13.13 -0.39
N PHE A 93 18.17 -14.01 0.21
CA PHE A 93 18.07 -15.46 0.02
C PHE A 93 18.11 -16.18 1.36
N CYS A 94 17.55 -17.39 1.38
CA CYS A 94 17.46 -18.25 2.55
C CYS A 94 17.66 -19.68 2.06
N ASN A 95 18.39 -20.48 2.83
CA ASN A 95 18.41 -21.91 2.58
C ASN A 95 16.98 -22.47 2.76
N LEU A 96 16.55 -23.37 1.89
CA LEU A 96 15.27 -24.05 2.04
C LEU A 96 15.24 -24.94 3.27
N ASN A 97 16.40 -25.50 3.65
CA ASN A 97 16.56 -26.15 4.93
C ASN A 97 16.63 -25.09 6.04
N ALA A 98 15.68 -25.13 6.97
CA ALA A 98 15.53 -24.12 8.02
C ALA A 98 16.62 -24.19 9.09
N PHE A 99 17.20 -25.37 9.33
CA PHE A 99 18.20 -25.58 10.37
C PHE A 99 19.22 -26.66 9.97
N ARG A 100 20.43 -26.55 10.49
CA ARG A 100 21.47 -27.57 10.38
C ARG A 100 21.16 -28.67 11.40
N PHE A 101 20.94 -29.90 10.93
CA PHE A 101 20.61 -31.03 11.80
C PHE A 101 21.63 -31.21 12.93
N ASP A 102 22.91 -31.05 12.63
CA ASP A 102 23.98 -31.20 13.62
C ASP A 102 23.93 -30.17 14.75
N SER A 103 23.37 -28.99 14.49
CA SER A 103 23.24 -27.90 15.47
C SER A 103 22.00 -28.01 16.37
N VAL A 104 21.09 -28.95 16.10
CA VAL A 104 19.88 -29.17 16.92
C VAL A 104 20.22 -29.98 18.17
N SER A 105 20.07 -29.37 19.34
CA SER A 105 20.35 -30.02 20.62
C SER A 105 19.17 -30.85 21.14
N ARG A 106 19.42 -31.70 22.15
CA ARG A 106 18.36 -32.42 22.88
C ARG A 106 17.32 -31.45 23.50
N ASN A 107 17.75 -30.28 24.00
CA ASN A 107 16.83 -29.28 24.55
C ASN A 107 15.95 -28.67 23.45
N ASP A 108 16.52 -28.41 22.27
CA ASP A 108 15.76 -27.88 21.13
C ASP A 108 14.72 -28.91 20.66
N LEU A 109 15.09 -30.18 20.60
CA LEU A 109 14.18 -31.26 20.21
C LEU A 109 13.06 -31.47 21.25
N TYR A 110 13.35 -31.27 22.54
CA TYR A 110 12.34 -31.31 23.60
C TYR A 110 11.28 -30.20 23.45
N HIS A 111 11.69 -28.96 23.15
CA HIS A 111 10.76 -27.82 23.07
C HIS A 111 10.14 -27.62 21.69
N ALA A 112 10.88 -27.90 20.62
CA ALA A 112 10.48 -27.64 19.24
C ALA A 112 10.40 -28.90 18.37
N GLY A 113 10.64 -30.10 18.90
CA GLY A 113 10.65 -31.32 18.08
C GLY A 113 9.33 -31.59 17.34
N GLU A 114 8.19 -31.31 17.97
CA GLU A 114 6.88 -31.39 17.32
C GLU A 114 6.70 -30.30 16.25
N LEU A 115 7.12 -29.07 16.57
CA LEU A 115 7.10 -27.93 15.66
C LEU A 115 7.92 -28.19 14.38
N LEU A 116 9.06 -28.85 14.52
CA LEU A 116 9.96 -29.22 13.43
C LEU A 116 9.53 -30.51 12.71
N ALA A 117 8.37 -31.09 13.09
CA ALA A 117 7.84 -32.36 12.59
C ALA A 117 8.78 -33.57 12.78
N LEU A 118 9.75 -33.49 13.70
CA LEU A 118 10.66 -34.59 14.04
C LEU A 118 10.06 -35.52 15.09
N LEU A 119 9.27 -34.97 16.01
CA LEU A 119 8.59 -35.71 17.07
C LEU A 119 7.06 -35.61 16.92
N ASN A 120 6.34 -36.58 17.49
CA ASN A 120 4.89 -36.53 17.69
C ASN A 120 4.55 -35.89 19.06
N GLY A 121 3.26 -35.69 19.35
CA GLY A 121 2.79 -35.18 20.65
C GLY A 121 3.05 -36.10 21.85
N ARG A 122 3.65 -37.29 21.63
CA ARG A 122 4.13 -38.21 22.69
C ARG A 122 5.66 -38.17 22.83
N TYR A 123 6.35 -37.25 22.15
CA TYR A 123 7.81 -37.15 22.12
C TYR A 123 8.52 -38.37 21.50
N GLU A 124 7.86 -39.08 20.60
CA GLU A 124 8.44 -40.19 19.83
C GLU A 124 8.81 -39.72 18.41
N ILE A 125 9.84 -40.36 17.83
CA ILE A 125 10.34 -40.04 16.49
C ILE A 125 9.29 -40.41 15.44
N ARG A 126 8.98 -39.48 14.54
CA ARG A 126 8.08 -39.71 13.40
C ARG A 126 8.82 -40.39 12.24
N ASP A 127 8.07 -41.15 11.43
CA ASP A 127 8.50 -41.67 10.13
C ASP A 127 9.89 -42.33 10.11
N THR A 128 10.17 -43.18 11.11
CA THR A 128 11.47 -43.86 11.30
C THR A 128 11.94 -44.64 10.09
N HIS A 129 11.03 -45.09 9.21
CA HIS A 129 11.33 -45.83 7.99
C HIS A 129 11.87 -44.96 6.84
N LEU A 130 11.72 -43.64 6.91
CA LEU A 130 12.17 -42.70 5.88
C LEU A 130 13.55 -42.09 6.19
N VAL A 131 14.13 -42.44 7.34
CA VAL A 131 15.38 -41.85 7.85
C VAL A 131 16.51 -42.86 7.69
N GLU A 132 17.65 -42.40 7.17
CA GLU A 132 18.88 -43.20 7.09
C GLU A 132 19.31 -43.68 8.49
N ASP A 133 19.81 -44.91 8.61
CA ASP A 133 20.15 -45.53 9.90
C ASP A 133 21.14 -44.70 10.75
N SER A 134 22.09 -44.03 10.09
CA SER A 134 23.09 -43.15 10.71
C SER A 134 22.44 -41.94 11.40
N VAL A 135 21.52 -41.27 10.70
CA VAL A 135 20.75 -40.12 11.18
C VAL A 135 19.76 -40.57 12.25
N LEU A 136 19.12 -41.73 12.05
CA LEU A 136 18.16 -42.28 13.00
C LEU A 136 18.81 -42.63 14.34
N LYS A 137 20.03 -43.16 14.33
CA LYS A 137 20.80 -43.40 15.57
C LYS A 137 21.06 -42.09 16.33
N THR A 138 21.53 -41.07 15.63
CA THR A 138 21.79 -39.74 16.21
C THR A 138 20.51 -39.12 16.76
N LEU A 139 19.39 -39.27 16.04
CA LEU A 139 18.09 -38.76 16.46
C LEU A 139 17.58 -39.50 17.70
N LYS A 140 17.73 -40.83 17.77
CA LYS A 140 17.38 -41.63 18.97
C LYS A 140 18.17 -41.19 20.19
N GLU A 141 19.47 -40.97 20.03
CA GLU A 141 20.31 -40.46 21.13
C GLU A 141 19.87 -39.07 21.58
N ARG A 142 19.52 -38.17 20.64
CA ARG A 142 19.05 -36.81 20.96
C ARG A 142 17.61 -36.79 21.49
N ALA A 143 16.77 -37.75 21.14
CA ALA A 143 15.37 -37.88 21.58
C ALA A 143 15.19 -38.72 22.86
N ASP A 144 16.27 -39.17 23.50
CA ASP A 144 16.17 -39.81 24.81
C ASP A 144 15.98 -38.76 25.92
N PHE A 145 14.74 -38.67 26.41
CA PHE A 145 14.32 -37.75 27.46
C PHE A 145 14.19 -38.40 28.86
N SER A 146 14.54 -39.68 29.01
CA SER A 146 14.31 -40.48 30.24
C SER A 146 14.89 -39.86 31.52
N SER A 147 16.06 -39.21 31.42
CA SER A 147 16.76 -38.52 32.51
C SER A 147 17.02 -37.04 32.21
N PHE A 148 16.27 -36.48 31.26
CA PHE A 148 16.53 -35.12 30.76
C PHE A 148 15.90 -34.04 31.65
N LYS A 149 16.71 -33.03 32.01
CA LYS A 149 16.23 -31.81 32.67
C LYS A 149 16.19 -30.68 31.66
N ALA A 150 14.97 -30.24 31.30
CA ALA A 150 14.76 -29.17 30.35
C ALA A 150 15.36 -27.85 30.83
N ARG A 151 15.98 -27.12 29.90
CA ARG A 151 16.52 -25.78 30.12
C ARG A 151 15.61 -24.74 29.45
N PRO A 152 15.67 -23.46 29.87
CA PRO A 152 14.95 -22.39 29.17
C PRO A 152 15.26 -22.40 27.68
N PHE A 153 14.24 -22.11 26.87
CA PHE A 153 14.33 -22.16 25.42
C PHE A 153 13.79 -20.87 24.80
N ASN A 154 14.48 -20.39 23.78
CA ASN A 154 14.11 -19.19 23.04
C ASN A 154 14.19 -19.46 21.54
N MET A 155 13.06 -19.34 20.85
CA MET A 155 12.98 -19.55 19.40
C MET A 155 13.96 -18.68 18.61
N ARG A 156 14.21 -17.44 19.06
CA ARG A 156 15.13 -16.52 18.38
C ARG A 156 16.58 -16.99 18.49
N GLU A 157 16.96 -17.48 19.67
CA GLU A 157 18.29 -18.06 19.90
C GLU A 157 18.46 -19.33 19.07
N PHE A 158 17.43 -20.18 19.05
CA PHE A 158 17.42 -21.40 18.25
C PHE A 158 17.65 -21.11 16.77
N TYR A 159 16.93 -20.15 16.18
CA TYR A 159 17.13 -19.79 14.77
C TYR A 159 18.50 -19.17 14.49
N ASP A 160 19.00 -18.32 15.39
CA ASP A 160 20.31 -17.68 15.23
C ASP A 160 21.46 -18.71 15.30
N ARG A 161 21.33 -19.75 16.14
CA ARG A 161 22.36 -20.80 16.31
C ARG A 161 22.23 -21.96 15.33
N ALA A 162 21.03 -22.51 15.19
CA ALA A 162 20.78 -23.69 14.38
C ALA A 162 20.58 -23.37 12.90
N GLY A 163 20.32 -22.11 12.53
CA GLY A 163 20.27 -21.66 11.14
C GLY A 163 21.59 -21.89 10.39
N HIS A 164 21.53 -21.73 9.07
CA HIS A 164 22.71 -21.82 8.22
C HIS A 164 23.53 -20.53 8.29
N ASP A 165 24.84 -20.65 8.52
CA ASP A 165 25.76 -19.52 8.50
C ASP A 165 26.16 -19.19 7.06
N ILE A 166 26.08 -17.91 6.69
CA ILE A 166 26.51 -17.43 5.39
C ILE A 166 28.00 -17.70 5.15
N LYS A 167 28.83 -17.68 6.20
CA LYS A 167 30.27 -17.94 6.10
C LYS A 167 30.59 -19.34 5.57
N GLU A 168 29.72 -20.31 5.85
CA GLU A 168 29.87 -21.69 5.40
C GLU A 168 29.21 -21.92 4.03
N MET A 169 28.18 -21.14 3.69
CA MET A 169 27.46 -21.26 2.41
C MET A 169 28.11 -20.48 1.27
N LEU A 170 28.76 -19.36 1.56
CA LEU A 170 29.29 -18.43 0.57
C LEU A 170 30.67 -18.89 0.08
N LEU A 171 30.70 -19.64 -1.01
CA LEU A 171 31.96 -20.11 -1.61
C LEU A 171 32.72 -19.01 -2.36
N SER A 172 32.01 -18.12 -3.03
CA SER A 172 32.58 -16.95 -3.72
C SER A 172 31.51 -15.90 -3.92
N CYS A 173 31.91 -14.63 -3.97
CA CYS A 173 31.01 -13.50 -4.13
C CYS A 173 31.72 -12.39 -4.91
N TYR A 174 31.09 -11.92 -5.99
CA TYR A 174 31.61 -10.79 -6.76
C TYR A 174 30.48 -9.85 -7.15
N TYR A 175 30.71 -8.55 -6.98
CA TYR A 175 29.82 -7.49 -7.43
C TYR A 175 30.59 -6.49 -8.29
N ARG A 176 30.20 -6.35 -9.57
CA ARG A 176 30.89 -5.49 -10.56
C ARG A 176 32.41 -5.73 -10.63
N GLY A 177 32.84 -6.97 -10.44
CA GLY A 177 34.25 -7.38 -10.46
C GLY A 177 35.02 -7.19 -9.15
N ALA A 178 34.41 -6.56 -8.13
CA ALA A 178 34.98 -6.51 -6.77
C ALA A 178 34.53 -7.74 -5.97
N GLU A 179 35.46 -8.33 -5.22
CA GLU A 179 35.17 -9.45 -4.31
C GLU A 179 34.33 -8.96 -3.11
N CYS A 180 33.33 -9.74 -2.73
CA CYS A 180 32.52 -9.51 -1.53
C CYS A 180 32.71 -10.64 -0.51
N SER A 181 32.40 -10.33 0.75
CA SER A 181 32.59 -11.23 1.88
C SER A 181 31.27 -11.49 2.61
N ALA A 182 31.29 -12.45 3.54
CA ALA A 182 30.16 -12.71 4.43
C ALA A 182 29.70 -11.48 5.25
N GLU A 183 30.57 -10.49 5.46
CA GLU A 183 30.27 -9.28 6.22
C GLU A 183 29.37 -8.30 5.45
N ASP A 184 29.37 -8.37 4.12
CA ASP A 184 28.50 -7.58 3.24
C ASP A 184 27.04 -8.05 3.27
N PHE A 185 26.79 -9.17 3.96
CA PHE A 185 25.48 -9.77 4.12
C PHE A 185 24.94 -9.55 5.52
N LYS A 186 23.71 -9.01 5.60
CA LYS A 186 23.01 -8.76 6.86
C LYS A 186 21.98 -9.84 7.13
N VAL A 187 22.03 -10.41 8.33
CA VAL A 187 21.00 -11.35 8.81
C VAL A 187 19.67 -10.61 9.01
N VAL A 188 18.60 -11.12 8.40
CA VAL A 188 17.23 -10.58 8.51
C VAL A 188 16.33 -11.58 9.21
N ARG A 189 15.65 -11.07 10.25
CA ARG A 189 14.69 -11.83 11.04
C ARG A 189 13.29 -11.32 10.68
N LYS A 190 12.59 -12.04 9.79
CA LYS A 190 11.16 -11.78 9.56
C LYS A 190 10.34 -12.79 10.37
N LEU A 191 9.62 -12.31 11.37
CA LEU A 191 8.50 -13.08 11.91
C LEU A 191 7.37 -13.01 10.88
N HIS A 192 6.92 -14.16 10.39
CA HIS A 192 5.77 -14.24 9.51
C HIS A 192 4.49 -13.88 10.33
N PRO A 193 3.61 -12.97 9.87
CA PRO A 193 2.43 -12.55 10.63
C PRO A 193 1.31 -13.60 10.68
N GLN A 194 1.30 -14.55 9.76
CA GLN A 194 0.36 -15.68 9.75
C GLN A 194 1.07 -16.92 10.27
N GLY A 195 0.45 -17.66 11.18
CA GLY A 195 0.99 -18.82 11.90
C GLY A 195 1.38 -20.04 11.04
N SER A 196 2.15 -19.85 9.97
CA SER A 196 2.95 -20.89 9.36
C SER A 196 4.24 -21.06 10.17
N LEU A 197 4.46 -22.29 10.61
CA LEU A 197 5.27 -22.67 11.77
C LEU A 197 6.79 -22.61 11.56
N ILE A 198 7.33 -21.82 10.63
CA ILE A 198 8.79 -21.70 10.48
C ILE A 198 9.20 -20.26 10.11
N PRO A 199 9.63 -19.43 11.08
CA PRO A 199 10.44 -18.26 10.81
C PRO A 199 11.64 -18.63 9.92
N ARG A 200 11.70 -18.13 8.70
CA ARG A 200 12.89 -18.28 7.85
C ARG A 200 13.86 -17.15 8.15
N ALA A 201 15.05 -17.50 8.67
CA ALA A 201 16.17 -16.59 8.76
C ALA A 201 16.73 -16.37 7.35
N GLY A 202 16.45 -15.21 6.78
CA GLY A 202 16.98 -14.83 5.48
C GLY A 202 18.24 -13.98 5.64
N ILE A 203 19.12 -14.05 4.67
CA ILE A 203 20.28 -13.19 4.59
C ILE A 203 20.00 -12.18 3.48
N ARG A 204 20.15 -10.89 3.78
CA ARG A 204 19.97 -9.78 2.84
C ARG A 204 21.32 -9.15 2.56
N LEU A 205 21.70 -9.07 1.29
CA LEU A 205 22.74 -8.16 0.87
C LEU A 205 22.30 -6.73 1.18
N ALA A 206 23.02 -6.08 2.11
CA ALA A 206 22.77 -4.71 2.48
C ALA A 206 23.38 -3.81 1.39
N GLY A 207 22.64 -3.61 0.31
CA GLY A 207 23.05 -2.72 -0.76
C GLY A 207 22.78 -1.24 -0.42
N GLU A 208 23.63 -0.63 0.39
CA GLU A 208 23.94 0.80 0.24
C GLU A 208 25.29 0.93 -0.48
N TRP A 209 25.36 0.40 -1.70
CA TRP A 209 26.46 0.71 -2.62
C TRP A 209 26.15 2.05 -3.28
N SER A 210 26.07 3.10 -2.46
CA SER A 210 26.05 4.48 -2.92
C SER A 210 27.48 4.83 -3.36
N TYR A 211 27.60 5.60 -4.45
CA TYR A 211 28.85 6.06 -5.10
C TYR A 211 29.73 6.98 -4.20
N GLY A 212 29.78 6.76 -2.88
CA GLY A 212 30.37 7.68 -1.90
C GLY A 212 31.64 7.21 -1.19
N LYS A 213 32.26 6.09 -1.58
CA LYS A 213 33.57 5.64 -1.05
C LYS A 213 34.68 5.62 -2.10
N MET A 214 34.53 6.41 -3.16
CA MET A 214 35.55 6.55 -4.20
C MET A 214 35.75 8.03 -4.55
N LEU A 215 36.17 8.80 -3.55
CA LEU A 215 37.02 9.98 -3.65
C LEU A 215 37.94 9.99 -2.44
#